data_AF-A0A061NZU0-F1
#
_entry.id   AF-A0A061NZU0-F1
#
_cell.length_a   1.000
_cell.length_b   1.000
_cell.length_c   1.000
_cell.angle_alpha   90.00
_cell.angle_beta   90.00
_cell.angle_gamma   90.00
#
_symmetry.space_group_name_H-M   'P 1'
#
loop_
_entity.id
_entity.type
_entity.pdbx_description
1 polymer ?
#
loop_
_entity_poly.entity_id
_entity_poly.type
_entity_poly.pdbx_seq_one_letter_code
_entity_poly.pdbx_strand_id
1 'polypeptide(L)'
;MDTRELLLTQLQAIHNKSGWFVSMSEALTGVTEEEALWKNHDRANTIWGTVNHLLYYNRSYLNRFKGQGGSPYTIDSNDESFNNHRHDSWEDTTRAFDTLMTEWTDAVRSSNEETLSEKASDLTHLTIHNAYHIGQIVDIRKQQGVWDDELGVD
;
A
#
# COMPACT_ATOMS: atom_id res chain seq x y z
N MET A 1 -12.28 16.71 13.88
CA MET A 1 -12.00 15.90 12.69
C MET A 1 -13.23 15.08 12.42
N ASP A 2 -13.86 15.27 11.27
CA ASP A 2 -14.97 14.41 10.84
C ASP A 2 -14.45 13.09 10.24
N THR A 3 -15.34 12.17 9.86
CA THR A 3 -14.96 10.85 9.32
C THR A 3 -14.14 10.99 8.06
N ARG A 4 -14.50 11.93 7.18
CA ARG A 4 -13.79 12.16 5.91
C ARG A 4 -12.37 12.64 6.15
N GLU A 5 -12.20 13.66 6.99
CA GLU A 5 -10.89 14.21 7.35
C GLU A 5 -10.00 13.12 7.99
N LEU A 6 -10.58 12.26 8.84
CA LEU A 6 -9.86 11.13 9.45
C LEU A 6 -9.38 10.14 8.40
N LEU A 7 -10.27 9.68 7.53
CA LEU A 7 -9.94 8.71 6.49
C LEU A 7 -8.93 9.26 5.48
N LEU A 8 -9.06 10.53 5.09
CA LEU A 8 -8.09 11.20 4.23
C LEU A 8 -6.72 11.32 4.91
N THR A 9 -6.69 11.62 6.21
CA THR A 9 -5.44 11.65 6.99
C THR A 9 -4.76 10.27 7.02
N GLN A 10 -5.53 9.21 7.23
CA GLN A 10 -5.01 7.83 7.22
C GLN A 10 -4.47 7.44 5.84
N LEU A 11 -5.19 7.75 4.75
CA LEU A 11 -4.75 7.49 3.38
C LEU A 11 -3.47 8.25 3.03
N GLN A 12 -3.38 9.52 3.42
CA GLN A 12 -2.15 10.31 3.23
C GLN A 12 -0.96 9.70 3.98
N ALA A 13 -1.17 9.24 5.22
CA ALA A 13 -0.13 8.62 6.04
C ALA A 13 0.52 7.40 5.39
N ILE A 14 -0.29 6.54 4.76
CA ILE A 14 0.21 5.35 4.07
C ILE A 14 0.68 5.62 2.64
N HIS A 15 0.33 6.76 2.03
CA HIS A 15 0.64 7.07 0.65
C HIS A 15 1.88 7.94 0.53
N ASN A 16 1.82 9.19 0.98
CA ASN A 16 2.78 10.23 0.60
C ASN A 16 3.09 11.28 1.68
N LYS A 17 2.61 11.10 2.91
CA LYS A 17 2.89 12.02 4.00
C LYS A 17 3.25 11.26 5.27
N SER A 18 4.54 11.20 5.58
CA SER A 18 5.02 10.54 6.78
C SER A 18 4.50 11.17 8.06
N GLY A 19 4.40 10.35 9.10
CA GLY A 19 3.89 10.73 10.41
C GLY A 19 4.58 9.91 11.51
N TRP A 20 3.84 9.03 12.18
CA TRP A 20 4.39 8.10 13.17
C TRP A 20 5.15 6.91 12.55
N PHE A 21 5.06 6.79 11.23
CA PHE A 21 5.80 5.86 10.38
C PHE A 21 6.00 6.55 9.02
N VAL A 22 6.95 6.04 8.24
CA VAL A 22 7.22 6.57 6.90
C VAL A 22 6.09 6.22 5.94
N SER A 23 5.76 7.10 5.01
CA SER A 23 4.80 6.83 3.95
C SER A 23 5.37 5.86 2.91
N MET A 24 4.51 5.23 2.09
CA MET A 24 4.99 4.35 1.02
C MET A 24 5.91 5.09 0.04
N SER A 25 5.59 6.35 -0.30
CA SER A 25 6.42 7.15 -1.21
C SER A 25 7.85 7.30 -0.71
N GLU A 26 8.05 7.56 0.59
CA GLU A 26 9.39 7.64 1.19
C GLU A 26 10.02 6.25 1.32
N ALA A 27 9.25 5.26 1.77
CA ALA A 27 9.73 3.89 1.92
C ALA A 27 10.29 3.27 0.63
N LEU A 28 9.75 3.68 -0.53
CA LEU A 28 10.20 3.23 -1.85
C LEU A 28 11.20 4.16 -2.53
N THR A 29 11.54 5.31 -1.92
CA THR A 29 12.47 6.27 -2.51
C THR A 29 13.85 5.63 -2.72
N GLY A 30 14.30 5.66 -3.98
CA GLY A 30 15.62 5.14 -4.39
C GLY A 30 15.72 3.62 -4.53
N VAL A 31 14.64 2.87 -4.26
CA VAL A 31 14.66 1.40 -4.36
C VAL A 31 14.81 0.98 -5.83
N THR A 32 15.90 0.28 -6.13
CA THR A 32 16.18 -0.32 -7.43
C THR A 32 15.42 -1.64 -7.63
N GLU A 33 15.34 -2.11 -8.87
CA GLU A 33 14.70 -3.40 -9.16
C GLU A 33 15.41 -4.58 -8.45
N GLU A 34 16.75 -4.54 -8.37
CA GLU A 34 17.54 -5.57 -7.69
C GLU A 34 17.22 -5.63 -6.19
N GLU A 35 17.21 -4.48 -5.52
CA GLU A 35 16.82 -4.36 -4.11
C GLU A 35 15.35 -4.76 -3.90
N ALA A 36 14.50 -4.46 -4.87
CA ALA A 36 13.08 -4.79 -4.82
C ALA A 36 12.79 -6.30 -4.94
N LEU A 37 13.69 -7.04 -5.60
CA LEU A 37 13.63 -8.50 -5.78
C LEU A 37 14.36 -9.29 -4.69
N TRP A 38 15.16 -8.63 -3.87
CA TRP A 38 15.94 -9.29 -2.85
C TRP A 38 15.07 -10.01 -1.81
N LYS A 39 15.54 -11.20 -1.39
CA LYS A 39 14.97 -11.99 -0.29
C LYS A 39 16.07 -12.36 0.70
N ASN A 40 15.80 -12.20 1.99
CA ASN A 40 16.68 -12.70 3.05
C ASN A 40 16.71 -14.25 3.07
N HIS A 41 15.58 -14.89 2.81
CA HIS A 41 15.46 -16.35 2.70
C HIS A 41 14.27 -16.74 1.82
N ASP A 42 14.16 -18.01 1.40
CA ASP A 42 13.14 -18.48 0.43
C ASP A 42 11.70 -18.13 0.82
N ARG A 43 11.39 -18.19 2.12
CA ARG A 43 10.07 -17.86 2.67
C ARG A 43 9.82 -16.36 2.91
N ALA A 44 10.78 -15.49 2.62
CA ALA A 44 10.64 -14.05 2.85
C ALA A 44 9.90 -13.43 1.65
N ASN A 45 9.08 -12.43 1.96
CA ASN A 45 8.51 -11.57 0.93
C ASN A 45 9.58 -10.58 0.44
N THR A 46 9.53 -10.26 -0.85
CA THR A 46 10.34 -9.17 -1.40
C THR A 46 9.61 -7.83 -1.22
N ILE A 47 10.32 -6.71 -1.39
CA ILE A 47 9.66 -5.40 -1.46
C ILE A 47 8.66 -5.39 -2.61
N TRP A 48 9.06 -5.84 -3.81
CA TRP A 48 8.18 -5.85 -4.98
C TRP A 48 6.93 -6.72 -4.75
N GLY A 49 7.11 -7.91 -4.19
CA GLY A 49 5.98 -8.78 -3.86
C GLY A 49 5.04 -8.13 -2.85
N THR A 50 5.59 -7.40 -1.87
CA THR A 50 4.80 -6.64 -0.89
C THR A 50 4.01 -5.51 -1.55
N VAL A 51 4.59 -4.79 -2.53
CA VAL A 51 3.83 -3.78 -3.30
C VAL A 51 2.71 -4.43 -4.12
N ASN A 52 2.95 -5.59 -4.76
CA ASN A 52 1.91 -6.33 -5.48
C ASN A 52 0.77 -6.79 -4.56
N HIS A 53 1.12 -7.28 -3.37
CA HIS A 53 0.16 -7.66 -2.34
C HIS A 53 -0.73 -6.47 -1.94
N LEU A 54 -0.12 -5.32 -1.66
CA LEU A 54 -0.86 -4.11 -1.34
C LEU A 54 -1.70 -3.60 -2.52
N LEU A 55 -1.19 -3.66 -3.75
CA LEU A 55 -1.95 -3.34 -4.96
C LEU A 55 -3.22 -4.18 -5.06
N TYR A 56 -3.11 -5.49 -4.86
CA TYR A 56 -4.24 -6.42 -4.93
C TYR A 56 -5.33 -6.05 -3.92
N TYR A 57 -4.97 -5.93 -2.63
CA TYR A 57 -5.95 -5.68 -1.58
C TYR A 57 -6.53 -4.27 -1.65
N ASN A 58 -5.72 -3.23 -1.88
CA ASN A 58 -6.24 -1.87 -2.03
C ASN A 58 -7.18 -1.77 -3.24
N ARG A 59 -6.88 -2.39 -4.38
CA ARG A 59 -7.77 -2.40 -5.55
C ARG A 59 -9.07 -3.14 -5.26
N SER A 60 -8.97 -4.31 -4.62
CA SER A 60 -10.14 -5.11 -4.24
C SER A 60 -11.10 -4.34 -3.33
N TYR A 61 -10.57 -3.63 -2.33
CA TYR A 61 -11.39 -2.84 -1.43
C TYR A 61 -11.89 -1.55 -2.07
N LEU A 62 -11.15 -0.94 -3.01
CA LEU A 62 -11.62 0.24 -3.73
C LEU A 62 -12.82 -0.11 -4.62
N ASN A 63 -12.77 -1.26 -5.30
CA ASN A 63 -13.90 -1.75 -6.10
C ASN A 63 -15.14 -1.98 -5.22
N ARG A 64 -14.96 -2.58 -4.03
CA ARG A 64 -16.05 -2.79 -3.06
C ARG A 64 -16.63 -1.47 -2.56
N PHE A 65 -15.75 -0.51 -2.27
CA PHE A 65 -16.14 0.83 -1.85
C PHE A 65 -16.96 1.55 -2.93
N LYS A 66 -16.57 1.42 -4.20
CA LYS A 66 -17.28 1.99 -5.35
C LYS A 66 -18.52 1.19 -5.79
N GLY A 67 -18.84 0.07 -5.13
CA GLY A 67 -19.95 -0.82 -5.52
C GLY A 67 -19.71 -1.56 -6.84
N GLN A 68 -18.47 -1.66 -7.31
CA GLN A 68 -18.08 -2.26 -8.59
C GLN A 68 -17.75 -3.76 -8.50
N GLY A 69 -17.85 -4.35 -7.30
CA GLY A 69 -17.54 -5.75 -7.04
C GLY A 69 -16.23 -5.96 -6.28
N GLY A 70 -15.70 -7.18 -6.33
CA GLY A 70 -14.55 -7.63 -5.55
C GLY A 70 -13.20 -7.50 -6.26
N SER A 71 -12.35 -8.50 -6.05
CA SER A 71 -10.95 -8.52 -6.46
C SER A 71 -10.73 -8.34 -7.97
N PRO A 72 -9.60 -7.73 -8.40
CA PRO A 72 -9.30 -7.52 -9.81
C PRO A 72 -9.07 -8.83 -10.57
N TYR A 73 -8.65 -9.88 -9.87
CA TYR A 73 -8.50 -11.25 -10.36
C TYR A 73 -8.69 -12.24 -9.20
N THR A 74 -8.96 -13.50 -9.54
CA THR A 74 -9.09 -14.59 -8.55
C THR A 74 -7.70 -15.06 -8.14
N ILE A 75 -7.53 -15.30 -6.84
CA ILE A 75 -6.34 -15.95 -6.26
C ILE A 75 -6.82 -17.11 -5.38
N ASP A 76 -6.04 -18.18 -5.33
CA ASP A 76 -6.37 -19.38 -4.55
C ASP A 76 -5.91 -19.26 -3.09
N SER A 77 -4.97 -18.36 -2.80
CA SER A 77 -4.47 -18.10 -1.45
C SER A 77 -3.93 -16.68 -1.28
N ASN A 78 -3.75 -16.25 -0.04
CA ASN A 78 -3.09 -14.97 0.28
C ASN A 78 -1.68 -14.89 -0.33
N ASP A 79 -0.93 -15.99 -0.33
CA ASP A 79 0.46 -16.02 -0.80
C ASP A 79 0.55 -15.66 -2.29
N GLU A 80 -0.46 -15.99 -3.08
CA GLU A 80 -0.49 -15.64 -4.50
C GLU A 80 -0.59 -14.13 -4.75
N SER A 81 -1.12 -13.35 -3.81
CA SER A 81 -1.21 -11.89 -3.99
C SER A 81 0.15 -11.19 -4.00
N PHE A 82 1.22 -11.85 -3.53
CA PHE A 82 2.59 -11.34 -3.63
C PHE A 82 3.20 -11.51 -5.02
N ASN A 83 2.56 -12.27 -5.92
CA ASN A 83 3.06 -12.49 -7.27
C ASN A 83 2.75 -11.29 -8.19
N ASN A 84 3.62 -11.06 -9.17
CA ASN A 84 3.40 -10.06 -10.22
C ASN A 84 2.45 -10.60 -11.30
N HIS A 85 1.16 -10.71 -10.98
CA HIS A 85 0.11 -11.13 -11.92
C HIS A 85 -0.13 -10.15 -13.07
N ARG A 86 0.30 -8.89 -12.89
CA ARG A 86 0.16 -7.84 -13.90
C ARG A 86 1.27 -7.88 -14.95
N HIS A 87 2.34 -8.63 -14.70
CA HIS A 87 3.57 -8.63 -15.50
C HIS A 87 4.17 -7.23 -15.69
N ASP A 88 3.95 -6.34 -14.72
CA ASP A 88 4.45 -4.97 -14.74
C ASP A 88 5.96 -4.95 -14.47
N SER A 89 6.66 -3.92 -14.91
CA SER A 89 8.02 -3.62 -14.43
C SER A 89 8.00 -3.08 -12.99
N TRP A 90 9.16 -2.95 -12.34
CA TRP A 90 9.21 -2.38 -10.98
C TRP A 90 8.69 -0.93 -10.98
N GLU A 91 9.12 -0.14 -11.97
CA GLU A 91 8.66 1.23 -12.16
C GLU A 91 7.14 1.29 -12.41
N ASP A 92 6.59 0.40 -13.24
CA ASP A 92 5.15 0.38 -13.50
C ASP A 92 4.35 -0.09 -12.27
N THR A 93 4.91 -1.00 -11.47
CA THR A 93 4.27 -1.46 -10.23
C THR A 93 4.17 -0.33 -9.21
N THR A 94 5.25 0.43 -9.00
CA THR A 94 5.24 1.59 -8.08
C THR A 94 4.30 2.70 -8.57
N ARG A 95 4.29 2.98 -9.89
CA ARG A 95 3.37 3.93 -10.52
C ARG A 95 1.90 3.51 -10.39
N ALA A 96 1.62 2.21 -10.54
CA ALA A 96 0.28 1.66 -10.38
C ALA A 96 -0.19 1.79 -8.92
N PHE A 97 0.70 1.62 -7.95
CA PHE A 97 0.37 1.81 -6.53
C PHE A 97 0.06 3.27 -6.22
N ASP A 98 0.90 4.19 -6.68
CA ASP A 98 0.68 5.63 -6.52
C ASP A 98 -0.66 6.10 -7.12
N THR A 99 -0.95 5.64 -8.34
CA THR A 99 -2.23 5.91 -9.02
C THR A 99 -3.40 5.37 -8.20
N LEU A 100 -3.31 4.13 -7.71
CA LEU A 100 -4.36 3.50 -6.91
C LEU A 100 -4.63 4.26 -5.60
N MET A 101 -3.60 4.74 -4.92
CA MET A 101 -3.77 5.52 -3.69
C MET A 101 -4.37 6.90 -3.93
N THR A 102 -4.06 7.51 -5.08
CA THR A 102 -4.74 8.73 -5.55
C THR A 102 -6.22 8.47 -5.80
N GLU A 103 -6.56 7.37 -6.49
CA GLU A 103 -7.96 7.00 -6.71
C GLU A 103 -8.74 6.75 -5.41
N TRP A 104 -8.09 6.17 -4.40
CA TRP A 104 -8.67 6.02 -3.05
C TRP A 104 -8.99 7.36 -2.42
N THR A 105 -8.04 8.30 -2.46
CA THR A 105 -8.19 9.65 -1.94
C THR A 105 -9.36 10.37 -2.61
N ASP A 106 -9.47 10.26 -3.93
CA ASP A 106 -10.58 10.88 -4.68
C ASP A 106 -11.93 10.21 -4.40
N ALA A 107 -11.96 8.89 -4.23
CA ALA A 107 -13.16 8.15 -3.87
C ALA A 107 -13.69 8.57 -2.48
N VAL A 108 -12.81 8.68 -1.48
CA VAL A 108 -13.19 9.17 -0.13
C VAL A 108 -13.63 10.64 -0.20
N ARG A 109 -12.88 11.49 -0.91
CA ARG A 109 -13.20 12.91 -1.05
C ARG A 109 -14.55 13.15 -1.71
N SER A 110 -14.98 12.29 -2.63
CA SER A 110 -16.22 12.44 -3.39
C SER A 110 -17.43 11.72 -2.77
N SER A 111 -17.21 10.91 -1.73
CA SER A 111 -18.29 10.13 -1.10
C SER A 111 -19.15 10.98 -0.16
N ASN A 112 -20.38 10.52 0.11
CA ASN A 112 -21.24 11.10 1.14
C ASN A 112 -20.90 10.55 2.54
N GLU A 113 -21.34 11.24 3.59
CA GLU A 113 -20.98 10.88 4.97
C GLU A 113 -21.54 9.52 5.41
N GLU A 114 -22.71 9.12 4.91
CA GLU A 114 -23.32 7.82 5.23
C GLU A 114 -22.45 6.66 4.72
N THR A 115 -22.03 6.70 3.46
CA THR A 115 -21.09 5.72 2.88
C THR A 115 -19.76 5.71 3.62
N LEU A 116 -19.23 6.88 3.99
CA LEU A 116 -17.97 6.98 4.73
C LEU A 116 -18.11 6.34 6.13
N SER A 117 -19.19 6.62 6.84
CA SER A 117 -19.46 6.04 8.16
C SER A 117 -19.62 4.52 8.08
N GLU A 118 -20.31 4.00 7.06
CA GLU A 118 -20.50 2.56 6.85
C GLU A 118 -19.18 1.85 6.52
N LYS A 119 -18.29 2.49 5.75
CA LYS A 119 -17.04 1.89 5.27
C LYS A 119 -15.81 2.23 6.12
N ALA A 120 -15.95 3.08 7.14
CA ALA A 120 -14.84 3.57 7.96
C ALA A 120 -14.02 2.45 8.60
N SER A 121 -14.68 1.41 9.10
CA SER A 121 -14.00 0.26 9.70
C SER A 121 -13.12 -0.48 8.69
N ASP A 122 -13.62 -0.72 7.47
CA ASP A 122 -12.87 -1.40 6.41
C ASP A 122 -11.64 -0.58 6.01
N LEU A 123 -11.79 0.73 5.82
CA LEU A 123 -10.66 1.62 5.48
C LEU A 123 -9.65 1.74 6.63
N THR A 124 -10.10 1.71 7.88
CA THR A 124 -9.20 1.71 9.04
C THR A 124 -8.33 0.46 9.05
N HIS A 125 -8.91 -0.73 8.85
CA HIS A 125 -8.12 -1.96 8.75
C HIS A 125 -7.22 -1.98 7.52
N LEU A 126 -7.69 -1.48 6.37
CA LEU A 126 -6.89 -1.38 5.16
C LEU A 126 -5.68 -0.48 5.36
N THR A 127 -5.83 0.68 5.99
CA THR A 127 -4.72 1.61 6.23
C THR A 127 -3.72 1.06 7.25
N ILE A 128 -4.18 0.41 8.32
CA ILE A 128 -3.30 -0.29 9.27
C ILE A 128 -2.52 -1.42 8.58
N HIS A 129 -3.17 -2.16 7.67
CA HIS A 129 -2.52 -3.21 6.89
C HIS A 129 -1.42 -2.66 5.97
N ASN A 130 -1.66 -1.53 5.30
CA ASN A 130 -0.63 -0.85 4.52
C ASN A 130 0.53 -0.39 5.42
N ALA A 131 0.26 0.23 6.57
CA ALA A 131 1.29 0.67 7.51
C ALA A 131 2.17 -0.49 8.01
N TYR A 132 1.57 -1.65 8.30
CA TYR A 132 2.28 -2.87 8.66
C TYR A 132 3.28 -3.29 7.58
N HIS A 133 2.85 -3.34 6.33
CA HIS A 133 3.69 -3.74 5.20
C HIS A 133 4.73 -2.68 4.81
N ILE A 134 4.44 -1.39 4.98
CA ILE A 134 5.44 -0.33 4.82
C ILE A 134 6.58 -0.50 5.85
N GLY A 135 6.25 -0.83 7.09
CA GLY A 135 7.25 -1.17 8.11
C GLY A 135 8.14 -2.36 7.70
N GLN A 136 7.56 -3.38 7.06
CA GLN A 136 8.34 -4.51 6.54
C GLN A 136 9.26 -4.10 5.39
N ILE A 137 8.83 -3.21 4.50
CA ILE A 137 9.68 -2.68 3.41
C ILE A 137 10.89 -1.94 4.00
N VAL A 138 10.67 -1.08 4.99
CA VAL A 138 11.76 -0.37 5.69
C VAL A 138 12.71 -1.36 6.34
N ASP A 139 12.19 -2.37 7.04
CA ASP A 139 13.01 -3.39 7.69
C ASP A 139 13.84 -4.20 6.67
N ILE A 140 13.25 -4.57 5.53
CA ILE A 140 13.98 -5.23 4.43
C ILE A 140 15.13 -4.34 3.93
N ARG A 141 14.89 -3.04 3.73
CA ARG A 141 15.95 -2.09 3.31
C ARG A 141 17.05 -1.95 4.37
N LYS A 142 16.70 -1.95 5.66
CA LYS A 142 17.67 -1.95 6.77
C LYS A 142 18.50 -3.23 6.78
N GLN A 143 17.89 -4.39 6.55
CA GLN A 143 18.60 -5.67 6.43
C GLN A 143 19.58 -5.71 5.25
N GLN A 144 19.24 -5.03 4.14
CA GLN A 144 20.13 -4.85 2.99
C GLN A 144 21.24 -3.82 3.22
N GLY A 145 21.13 -2.97 4.26
CA GLY A 145 22.06 -1.87 4.51
C GLY A 145 21.89 -0.67 3.57
N VAL A 146 20.73 -0.54 2.92
CA VAL A 146 20.40 0.50 1.91
C VAL A 146 19.29 1.45 2.36
N TRP A 147 18.90 1.38 3.63
CA TRP A 147 17.98 2.33 4.22
C TRP A 147 18.69 3.66 4.51
N ASP A 148 18.07 4.76 4.09
CA ASP A 148 18.52 6.11 4.41
C ASP A 148 17.78 6.60 5.66
N ASP A 149 18.52 6.78 6.76
CA ASP A 149 17.94 7.22 8.03
C ASP A 149 17.34 8.63 7.96
N GLU A 150 17.74 9.47 7.01
CA GLU A 150 17.14 10.80 6.79
C GLU A 150 15.69 10.72 6.28
N LEU A 151 15.27 9.58 5.72
CA LEU A 151 13.88 9.29 5.36
C LEU A 151 13.04 8.77 6.53
N GLY A 152 13.66 8.53 7.69
CA GLY A 152 13.01 8.01 8.88
C GLY A 152 12.06 9.01 9.54
N VAL A 153 11.32 8.52 10.53
CA VAL A 153 10.59 9.37 11.48
C VAL A 153 11.42 9.47 12.76
N ASP A 154 11.61 10.70 13.26
CA ASP A 154 12.39 11.01 14.48
C ASP A 154 11.72 10.49 15.77
#